data_AF-A0AAD7HQP0-F1
#
_entry.id   AF-A0AAD7HQP0-F1
#
_cell.length_a   1.000
_cell.length_b   1.000
_cell.length_c   1.000
_cell.angle_alpha   90.00
_cell.angle_beta   90.00
_cell.angle_gamma   90.00
#
_symmetry.space_group_name_H-M   'P 1'
#
loop_
_entity.id
_entity.type
_entity.pdbx_description
1 polymer ?
#
loop_
_entity_poly.entity_id
_entity_poly.type
_entity_poly.pdbx_seq_one_letter_code
_entity_poly.pdbx_strand_id
1 'polypeptide(L)'
;QYFIRCATAVTIAHRVKHLGESLEKAAEYAVEELRQQGGIGGVIALDNMGNVAMPLNCPGMYRGVIRKDGVPLTAIFDDDVLE
;
A
#
# COMPACT_ATOMS: atom_id res chain seq x y z
N GLN A 1 -9.55 7.33 -12.17
CA GLN A 1 -8.97 6.75 -13.41
C GLN A 1 -7.49 6.37 -13.26
N TYR A 2 -6.72 7.03 -12.39
CA TYR A 2 -5.26 6.89 -12.32
C TYR A 2 -4.75 5.50 -11.91
N PHE A 3 -5.43 4.78 -11.01
CA PHE A 3 -5.06 3.40 -10.65
C PHE A 3 -5.03 2.45 -11.85
N ILE A 4 -6.01 2.56 -12.76
CA ILE A 4 -6.07 1.74 -13.98
C ILE A 4 -4.94 2.15 -14.93
N ARG A 5 -4.72 3.45 -15.11
CA ARG A 5 -3.66 3.98 -16.00
C ARG A 5 -2.24 3.62 -15.55
N CYS A 6 -1.98 3.66 -14.25
CA CYS A 6 -0.68 3.30 -13.66
C CYS A 6 -0.54 1.80 -13.41
N ALA A 7 -1.61 1.02 -13.65
CA ALA A 7 -1.69 -0.39 -13.31
C ALA A 7 -1.19 -0.68 -11.87
N THR A 8 -1.55 0.17 -10.90
CA THR A 8 -0.89 0.27 -9.57
C THR A 8 -0.65 -1.08 -8.90
N ALA A 9 -1.64 -1.98 -8.86
CA ALA A 9 -1.48 -3.31 -8.26
C ALA A 9 -0.45 -4.19 -8.99
N VAL A 10 -0.46 -4.16 -10.33
CA VAL A 10 0.50 -4.90 -11.16
C VAL A 10 1.90 -4.30 -11.02
N THR A 11 2.02 -2.97 -10.95
CA THR A 11 3.30 -2.29 -10.69
C THR A 11 3.92 -2.78 -9.38
N ILE A 12 3.16 -2.87 -8.29
CA ILE A 12 3.65 -3.43 -7.01
C ILE A 12 4.15 -4.86 -7.21
N ALA A 13 3.33 -5.73 -7.81
CA ALA A 13 3.70 -7.13 -8.02
C ALA A 13 4.94 -7.29 -8.90
N HIS A 14 5.07 -6.49 -9.96
CA HIS A 14 6.22 -6.51 -10.86
C HIS A 14 7.50 -6.02 -10.19
N ARG A 15 7.42 -4.97 -9.36
CA ARG A 15 8.59 -4.48 -8.63
C ARG A 15 9.09 -5.51 -7.63
N VAL A 16 8.18 -6.16 -6.89
CA VAL A 16 8.56 -7.28 -5.99
C VAL A 16 9.16 -8.43 -6.80
N LYS A 17 8.50 -8.88 -7.87
CA LYS A 17 8.91 -10.06 -8.64
C LYS A 17 10.19 -9.87 -9.46
N HIS A 18 10.35 -8.72 -10.10
CA HIS A 18 11.39 -8.50 -11.10
C HIS A 18 12.53 -7.62 -10.61
N LEU A 19 12.29 -6.72 -9.64
CA LEU A 19 13.32 -5.88 -9.04
C LEU A 19 13.78 -6.38 -7.66
N GLY A 20 13.10 -7.38 -7.10
CA GLY A 20 13.43 -7.93 -5.78
C GLY A 20 13.23 -6.93 -4.64
N GLU A 21 12.37 -5.93 -4.83
CA GLU A 21 12.10 -4.93 -3.81
C GLU A 21 11.22 -5.49 -2.67
N SER A 22 11.34 -4.91 -1.48
CA SER A 22 10.40 -5.17 -0.40
C SER A 22 9.00 -4.71 -0.78
N LEU A 23 7.97 -5.36 -0.22
CA LEU A 23 6.58 -5.00 -0.43
C LEU A 23 6.30 -3.52 -0.10
N GLU A 24 6.86 -3.05 1.01
CA GLU A 24 6.76 -1.67 1.48
C GLU A 24 7.28 -0.69 0.44
N LYS A 25 8.52 -0.87 -0.01
CA LYS A 25 9.16 -0.02 -1.02
C LYS A 25 8.39 -0.04 -2.35
N ALA A 26 7.92 -1.21 -2.78
CA ALA A 26 7.15 -1.34 -4.01
C ALA A 26 5.78 -0.64 -3.92
N ALA A 27 5.11 -0.73 -2.77
CA ALA A 27 3.82 -0.09 -2.52
C ALA A 27 3.95 1.43 -2.41
N GLU A 28 4.97 1.93 -1.69
CA GLU A 28 5.28 3.36 -1.60
C GLU A 28 5.56 3.97 -2.97
N TYR A 29 6.40 3.30 -3.77
CA TYR A 29 6.66 3.74 -5.15
C TYR A 29 5.37 3.86 -5.96
N ALA A 30 4.48 2.86 -5.88
CA ALA A 30 3.25 2.85 -6.67
C ALA A 30 2.26 3.95 -6.25
N VAL A 31 2.20 4.29 -4.96
CA VAL A 31 1.39 5.40 -4.43
C VAL A 31 2.00 6.76 -4.78
N GLU A 32 3.32 6.87 -4.78
CA GLU A 32 4.03 8.07 -5.21
C GLU A 32 3.90 8.31 -6.73
N GLU A 33 4.00 7.26 -7.55
CA GLU A 33 3.72 7.31 -8.99
C GLU A 33 2.27 7.74 -9.25
N LEU A 34 1.32 7.18 -8.49
CA LEU A 34 -0.08 7.59 -8.53
C LEU A 34 -0.23 9.09 -8.24
N ARG A 35 0.47 9.60 -7.21
CA ARG A 35 0.48 11.03 -6.82
C ARG A 35 0.99 11.91 -7.95
N GLN A 36 2.10 11.53 -8.58
CA GLN A 36 2.72 12.26 -9.69
C GLN A 36 1.80 12.35 -10.91
N GLN A 37 0.96 11.33 -11.13
CA GLN A 37 -0.04 11.36 -12.19
C GLN A 37 -1.32 12.15 -11.82
N GLY A 38 -1.41 12.69 -10.61
CA GLY A 38 -2.59 13.41 -10.09
C GLY A 38 -3.66 12.50 -9.50
N GLY A 39 -3.34 11.23 -9.24
CA GLY A 39 -4.21 10.29 -8.55
C GLY A 39 -4.11 10.40 -7.03
N ILE A 40 -5.26 10.23 -6.37
CA ILE A 40 -5.40 10.30 -4.92
C ILE A 40 -5.96 8.97 -4.42
N GLY A 41 -5.36 8.39 -3.39
CA GLY A 41 -5.79 7.16 -2.75
C GLY A 41 -4.65 6.44 -2.00
N GLY A 42 -4.89 5.17 -1.68
CA GLY A 42 -3.91 4.29 -1.07
C GLY A 42 -4.09 2.84 -1.51
N VAL A 43 -3.19 1.98 -1.04
CA VAL A 43 -3.22 0.54 -1.32
C VAL A 43 -3.06 -0.23 -0.02
N ILE A 44 -3.65 -1.42 0.05
CA ILE A 44 -3.36 -2.41 1.09
C ILE A 44 -2.73 -3.61 0.39
N ALA A 45 -1.53 -3.99 0.79
CA ALA A 45 -0.77 -5.07 0.20
C ALA A 45 -0.28 -6.04 1.27
N LEU A 46 -0.28 -7.33 0.94
CA LEU A 46 0.22 -8.43 1.76
C LEU A 46 1.06 -9.36 0.87
N ASP A 47 2.26 -9.74 1.32
CA ASP A 47 3.09 -10.71 0.62
C ASP A 47 3.03 -12.12 1.23
N ASN A 48 3.70 -13.08 0.58
CA ASN A 48 3.75 -14.48 1.01
C ASN A 48 4.56 -14.71 2.30
N MET A 49 5.36 -13.73 2.74
CA MET A 49 6.10 -13.77 3.99
C MET A 49 5.27 -13.21 5.16
N GLY A 50 4.13 -12.60 4.87
CA GLY A 50 3.26 -11.97 5.86
C GLY A 50 3.59 -10.50 6.13
N ASN A 51 4.42 -9.86 5.29
CA ASN A 51 4.65 -8.43 5.38
C ASN A 51 3.43 -7.69 4.84
N VAL A 52 3.08 -6.58 5.49
CA VAL A 52 1.91 -5.77 5.15
C VAL A 52 2.35 -4.34 4.92
N ALA A 53 1.90 -3.74 3.83
CA ALA A 53 2.13 -2.33 3.51
C ALA A 53 0.79 -1.64 3.23
N MET A 54 0.60 -0.44 3.79
CA MET A 54 -0.63 0.35 3.61
C MET A 54 -0.38 1.82 3.26
N PRO A 55 0.48 2.16 2.28
CA PRO A 55 0.76 3.55 1.94
C PRO A 55 -0.47 4.22 1.34
N LEU A 56 -0.61 5.52 1.63
CA LEU A 56 -1.63 6.41 1.08
C LEU A 56 -1.04 7.78 0.77
N ASN A 57 -1.64 8.50 -0.18
CA ASN A 57 -1.30 9.89 -0.51
C ASN A 57 -2.48 10.84 -0.27
N CYS A 58 -3.52 10.37 0.42
CA CYS A 58 -4.72 11.11 0.79
C CYS A 58 -4.74 11.37 2.31
N PRO A 59 -5.59 12.29 2.81
CA PRO A 59 -5.67 12.57 4.26
C PRO A 59 -6.11 11.39 5.11
N GLY A 60 -6.68 10.34 4.51
CA GLY A 60 -7.05 9.13 5.22
C GLY A 60 -7.51 8.00 4.32
N MET A 61 -7.40 6.79 4.84
CA MET A 61 -7.87 5.53 4.29
C MET A 61 -8.27 4.63 5.46
N TYR A 62 -9.57 4.32 5.57
CA TYR A 62 -10.07 3.31 6.51
C TYR A 62 -9.36 1.99 6.25
N ARG A 63 -8.51 1.56 7.19
CA ARG A 63 -7.65 0.39 7.02
C ARG A 63 -7.53 -0.39 8.32
N GLY A 64 -7.26 -1.68 8.18
CA GLY A 64 -6.97 -2.55 9.32
C GLY A 64 -6.30 -3.85 8.90
N VAL A 65 -5.64 -4.49 9.85
CA VAL A 65 -4.91 -5.74 9.67
C VAL A 65 -5.09 -6.63 10.88
N ILE A 66 -5.20 -7.93 10.65
CA ILE A 66 -5.05 -8.96 11.68
C ILE A 66 -3.82 -9.78 11.32
N ARG A 67 -2.87 -9.88 12.26
CA ARG A 67 -1.67 -10.72 12.09
C ARG A 67 -1.85 -12.05 12.81
N LYS A 68 -0.80 -12.85 12.86
CA LYS A 68 -0.81 -14.19 13.49
C LYS A 68 -1.13 -14.16 14.99
N ASP A 69 -0.97 -13.02 15.64
CA ASP A 69 -1.35 -12.77 17.03
C ASP A 69 -2.86 -12.69 17.24
N GLY A 70 -3.64 -12.55 16.17
CA GLY A 70 -5.10 -12.41 16.22
C GLY A 70 -5.57 -11.05 16.73
N VAL A 71 -4.66 -10.10 16.95
CA VAL A 71 -4.99 -8.74 17.41
C VAL A 71 -5.38 -7.89 16.20
N PRO A 72 -6.62 -7.38 16.14
CA PRO A 72 -7.00 -6.45 15.08
C PRO A 72 -6.39 -5.08 15.35
N LEU A 73 -5.69 -4.55 14.35
CA LEU A 73 -5.18 -3.18 14.34
C LEU A 73 -5.94 -2.36 13.29
N THR A 74 -6.25 -1.10 13.58
CA THR A 74 -7.00 -0.18 12.71
C THR A 74 -6.39 1.21 12.66
N ALA A 75 -6.63 1.94 11.58
CA ALA A 75 -6.22 3.33 11.41
C ALA A 75 -7.10 4.01 10.35
N ILE A 76 -7.19 5.34 10.38
CA ILE A 76 -7.96 6.12 9.41
C ILE A 76 -7.08 7.16 8.73
N PHE A 77 -6.44 8.04 9.50
CA PHE A 77 -5.66 9.15 8.98
C PHE A 77 -4.25 8.72 8.54
N ASP A 78 -3.54 9.60 7.84
CA ASP A 78 -2.20 9.32 7.33
C ASP A 78 -1.13 9.35 8.44
N ASP A 79 -1.35 10.13 9.49
CA ASP A 79 -0.52 10.23 10.68
C ASP A 79 -0.89 9.22 11.79
N ASP A 80 -2.00 8.50 11.63
CA ASP A 80 -2.41 7.44 12.56
C ASP A 80 -1.40 6.27 12.55
N VAL A 81 -0.95 5.91 13.76
CA VAL A 81 -0.32 4.61 14.01
C VAL A 81 -1.41 3.54 14.03
N LEU A 82 -1.12 2.35 13.49
CA LEU A 82 -2.04 1.20 13.57
C LEU A 82 -2.21 0.77 15.04
N GLU A 83 -3.42 0.95 15.58
CA GLU A 83 -3.82 0.64 16.97
C GLU A 83 -4.77 -0.55 17.07
#